data_AF-R7EWH6-F1
#
_entry.id   AF-R7EWH6-F1
#
_cell.length_a   1.000
_cell.length_b   1.000
_cell.length_c   1.000
_cell.angle_alpha   90.00
_cell.angle_beta   90.00
_cell.angle_gamma   90.00
#
_symmetry.space_group_name_H-M   'P 1'
#
loop_
_entity.id
_entity.type
_entity.pdbx_description
1 polymer ?
#
loop_
_entity_poly.entity_id
_entity_poly.type
_entity_poly.pdbx_seq_one_letter_code
_entity_poly.pdbx_strand_id
1 'polypeptide(L)'
;MDFYYPNYINDMWRVFGLIFFGDKDYLVDVPNRTFRLPEIIRLLQEQGVAMSDTGGEVERLRGNASDKYLNIKQPFDLAGLLQRMPDCKDIVTTGEKAASVVAALTKSALPAVGEFVEVDVDMADGSVRHLRHWRMPSTSRAYPMPLAKKAELYSRLFSRNQA
;
A
#
# COMPACT_ATOMS: atom_id res chain seq x y z
N MET A 1 -9.49 -5.42 15.28
CA MET A 1 -9.77 -4.29 14.36
C MET A 1 -10.25 -4.87 13.05
N ASP A 2 -11.41 -4.47 12.55
CA ASP A 2 -11.90 -4.86 11.23
C ASP A 2 -11.52 -3.78 10.20
N PHE A 3 -10.24 -3.71 9.88
CA PHE A 3 -9.64 -2.71 9.00
C PHE A 3 -8.30 -3.23 8.46
N TYR A 4 -7.67 -2.50 7.53
CA TYR A 4 -6.37 -2.87 6.97
C TYR A 4 -5.25 -2.90 8.03
N TYR A 5 -4.32 -3.83 7.86
CA TYR A 5 -3.22 -4.10 8.80
C TYR A 5 -3.67 -4.24 10.27
N PRO A 6 -4.64 -5.13 10.57
CA PRO A 6 -5.23 -5.21 11.91
C PRO A 6 -4.36 -5.94 12.92
N ASN A 7 -3.33 -6.67 12.46
CA ASN A 7 -2.42 -7.38 13.33
C ASN A 7 -1.51 -6.39 14.07
N TYR A 8 -1.60 -6.36 15.40
CA TYR A 8 -0.88 -5.43 16.27
C TYR A 8 0.64 -5.40 16.06
N ILE A 9 1.23 -6.53 15.63
CA ILE A 9 2.67 -6.60 15.37
C ILE A 9 3.08 -6.03 14.01
N ASN A 10 2.13 -5.73 13.11
CA ASN A 10 2.42 -5.08 11.85
C ASN A 10 2.81 -3.62 12.11
N ASP A 11 3.82 -3.13 11.40
CA ASP A 11 4.37 -1.81 11.64
C ASP A 11 3.75 -0.71 10.75
N MET A 12 2.73 -0.99 9.93
CA MET A 12 2.13 0.00 9.02
C MET A 12 1.73 1.29 9.74
N TRP A 13 0.94 1.18 10.81
CA TRP A 13 0.47 2.34 11.56
C TRP A 13 1.58 3.00 12.39
N ARG A 14 2.67 2.27 12.67
CA ARG A 14 3.87 2.83 13.32
C ARG A 14 4.73 3.62 12.35
N VAL A 15 4.85 3.13 11.11
CA VAL A 15 5.47 3.85 10.00
C VAL A 15 4.73 5.17 9.77
N PHE A 16 3.39 5.13 9.69
CA PHE A 16 2.58 6.35 9.52
C PHE A 16 2.68 7.27 10.73
N GLY A 17 2.68 6.72 11.96
CA GLY A 17 2.94 7.49 13.18
C GLY A 17 4.23 8.31 13.12
N LEU A 18 5.33 7.68 12.69
CA LEU A 18 6.62 8.35 12.55
C LEU A 18 6.61 9.41 11.45
N ILE A 19 6.01 9.12 10.29
CA ILE A 19 6.03 10.03 9.12
C ILE A 19 5.22 11.29 9.39
N PHE A 20 4.02 11.15 9.97
CA PHE A 20 3.06 12.26 10.07
C PHE A 20 3.07 12.95 11.44
N PHE A 21 3.52 12.28 12.50
CA PHE A 21 3.45 12.80 13.86
C PHE A 21 4.79 12.77 14.61
N GLY A 22 5.84 12.19 14.01
CA GLY A 22 7.13 12.00 14.69
C GLY A 22 7.09 10.99 15.85
N ASP A 23 5.97 10.29 16.03
CA ASP A 23 5.76 9.32 17.11
C ASP A 23 5.19 8.02 16.56
N LYS A 24 5.96 6.94 16.69
CA LYS A 24 5.56 5.59 16.24
C LYS A 24 4.28 5.07 16.91
N ASP A 25 3.94 5.56 18.09
CA ASP A 25 2.78 5.09 18.84
C ASP A 25 1.58 6.05 18.76
N TYR A 26 1.67 7.14 17.96
CA TYR A 26 0.58 8.11 17.82
C TYR A 26 -0.73 7.48 17.33
N LEU A 27 -0.65 6.51 16.41
CA LEU A 27 -1.79 5.77 15.87
C LEU A 27 -2.00 4.41 16.59
N VAL A 28 -1.27 4.16 17.68
CA VAL A 28 -1.27 2.88 18.40
C VAL A 28 -1.92 3.06 19.76
N ASP A 29 -2.87 2.18 20.07
CA ASP A 29 -3.39 2.03 21.43
C ASP A 29 -2.57 0.94 22.13
N VAL A 30 -1.46 1.36 22.75
CA VAL A 30 -0.51 0.47 23.42
C VAL A 30 -1.17 -0.30 24.57
N PRO A 31 -1.94 0.32 25.48
CA PRO A 31 -2.63 -0.40 26.56
C PRO A 31 -3.56 -1.51 26.07
N ASN A 32 -4.36 -1.23 25.04
CA ASN A 32 -5.33 -2.21 24.52
C ASN A 32 -4.75 -3.10 23.41
N ARG A 33 -3.46 -2.96 23.10
CA ARG A 33 -2.76 -3.69 22.03
C ARG A 33 -3.52 -3.65 20.70
N THR A 34 -4.02 -2.48 20.34
CA THR A 34 -4.74 -2.23 19.08
C THR A 34 -4.26 -0.93 18.43
N PHE A 35 -4.94 -0.48 17.39
CA PHE A 35 -4.69 0.78 16.72
C PHE A 35 -5.86 1.73 16.87
N ARG A 36 -5.55 3.02 16.82
CA ARG A 36 -6.51 4.13 16.94
C ARG A 36 -7.19 4.34 15.59
N LEU A 37 -8.20 3.51 15.32
CA LEU A 37 -8.86 3.43 14.01
C LEU A 37 -9.47 4.77 13.55
N PRO A 38 -10.17 5.56 14.39
CA PRO A 38 -10.69 6.87 13.97
C PRO A 38 -9.60 7.82 13.45
N GLU A 39 -8.45 7.87 14.13
CA GLU A 39 -7.29 8.69 13.79
C GLU A 39 -6.62 8.21 12.51
N ILE A 40 -6.56 6.89 12.31
CA ILE A 40 -6.10 6.27 11.06
C ILE A 40 -7.00 6.69 9.89
N ILE A 41 -8.32 6.53 10.02
CA ILE A 41 -9.26 6.86 8.93
C ILE A 41 -9.15 8.35 8.58
N ARG A 42 -9.12 9.22 9.60
CA ARG A 42 -8.94 10.66 9.42
C ARG A 42 -7.65 10.98 8.67
N LEU A 43 -6.52 10.40 9.09
CA LEU A 43 -5.23 10.60 8.43
C LEU A 43 -5.29 10.15 6.96
N LEU A 44 -5.86 8.98 6.67
CA LEU A 44 -5.97 8.48 5.30
C LEU A 44 -6.80 9.39 4.42
N GLN A 45 -7.91 9.92 4.94
CA GLN A 45 -8.75 10.89 4.24
C GLN A 45 -8.00 12.20 3.98
N GLU A 46 -7.32 12.74 5.00
CA GLU A 46 -6.53 13.98 4.89
C GLU A 46 -5.38 13.85 3.87
N GLN A 47 -4.75 12.67 3.79
CA GLN A 47 -3.64 12.39 2.87
C GLN A 47 -4.07 11.86 1.50
N GLY A 48 -5.38 11.71 1.25
CA GLY A 48 -5.90 11.16 -0.01
C GLY A 48 -5.50 9.71 -0.27
N VAL A 49 -5.32 8.90 0.78
CA VAL A 49 -4.91 7.50 0.69
C VAL A 49 -6.12 6.59 0.70
N ALA A 50 -6.36 5.91 -0.42
CA ALA A 50 -7.26 4.77 -0.48
C ALA A 50 -6.47 3.47 -0.24
N MET A 51 -7.07 2.52 0.47
CA MET A 51 -6.52 1.17 0.63
C MET A 51 -7.43 0.17 -0.07
N SER A 52 -6.81 -0.78 -0.76
CA SER A 52 -7.47 -1.92 -1.40
C SER A 52 -6.62 -3.14 -1.14
N ASP A 53 -7.25 -4.30 -1.00
CA ASP A 53 -6.53 -5.55 -1.22
C ASP A 53 -6.21 -5.65 -2.72
N THR A 54 -4.94 -5.88 -3.05
CA THR A 54 -4.46 -6.09 -4.44
C THR A 54 -4.90 -7.44 -5.01
N GLY A 55 -6.01 -7.99 -4.54
CA GLY A 55 -6.47 -9.31 -4.92
C GLY A 55 -7.94 -9.27 -5.26
N GLY A 56 -8.23 -9.26 -6.56
CA GLY A 56 -9.46 -9.89 -7.01
C GLY A 56 -9.55 -11.28 -6.37
N GLU A 57 -10.66 -11.56 -5.70
CA GLU A 57 -10.99 -12.81 -5.00
C GLU A 57 -9.77 -13.64 -4.55
N VAL A 58 -9.16 -13.24 -3.44
CA VAL A 58 -8.13 -14.08 -2.80
C VAL A 58 -8.82 -15.16 -1.98
N GLU A 59 -8.86 -16.38 -2.51
CA GLU A 59 -9.24 -17.56 -1.73
C GLU A 59 -8.11 -17.88 -0.74
N ARG A 60 -8.30 -17.48 0.53
CA ARG A 60 -7.32 -17.69 1.60
C ARG A 60 -7.21 -19.18 1.96
N LEU A 61 -6.26 -19.90 1.37
CA LEU A 61 -6.12 -21.33 1.60
C LEU A 61 -5.42 -21.74 2.91
N ARG A 62 -4.84 -20.83 3.72
CA ARG A 62 -4.43 -21.11 5.12
C ARG A 62 -3.79 -19.88 5.80
N GLY A 63 -4.44 -19.38 6.85
CA GLY A 63 -3.90 -18.85 8.12
C GLY A 63 -2.61 -18.01 8.26
N ASN A 64 -1.85 -17.60 7.24
CA ASN A 64 -0.70 -16.70 7.44
C ASN A 64 -0.38 -15.79 6.25
N ALA A 65 0.30 -14.68 6.55
CA ALA A 65 0.70 -13.62 5.60
C ALA A 65 1.97 -13.98 4.78
N SER A 66 2.21 -15.27 4.51
CA SER A 66 3.35 -15.73 3.74
C SER A 66 3.00 -15.81 2.25
N ASP A 67 3.83 -15.21 1.39
CA ASP A 67 3.63 -15.07 -0.06
C ASP A 67 3.51 -16.41 -0.84
N LYS A 68 3.71 -17.55 -0.16
CA LYS A 68 3.84 -18.88 -0.78
C LYS A 68 2.56 -19.48 -1.37
N TYR A 69 1.36 -18.96 -1.09
CA TYR A 69 0.10 -19.60 -1.53
C TYR A 69 -1.02 -18.63 -1.94
N LEU A 70 -0.70 -17.52 -2.61
CA LEU A 70 -1.73 -16.69 -3.28
C LEU A 70 -1.92 -17.22 -4.71
N ASN A 71 -3.09 -17.78 -5.02
CA ASN A 71 -3.52 -18.13 -6.37
C ASN A 71 -4.45 -17.02 -6.88
N ILE A 72 -4.06 -16.28 -7.90
CA ILE A 72 -4.81 -15.12 -8.41
C ILE A 72 -5.80 -15.65 -9.47
N LYS A 73 -7.10 -15.70 -9.14
CA LYS A 73 -8.14 -16.30 -10.01
C LYS A 73 -8.69 -15.33 -11.07
N GLN A 74 -8.54 -14.03 -10.91
CA GLN A 74 -8.96 -13.03 -11.91
C GLN A 74 -7.93 -11.89 -12.02
N PRO A 75 -7.69 -11.35 -13.23
CA PRO A 75 -6.90 -10.14 -13.39
C PRO A 75 -7.61 -8.99 -12.65
N PHE A 76 -6.88 -8.31 -11.78
CA PHE A 76 -7.35 -7.12 -11.07
C PHE A 76 -7.71 -6.03 -12.10
N ASP A 77 -8.97 -5.60 -12.12
CA ASP A 77 -9.45 -4.53 -12.99
C ASP A 77 -8.94 -3.16 -12.52
N LEU A 78 -7.67 -2.89 -12.83
CA LEU A 78 -6.99 -1.65 -12.48
C LEU A 78 -7.66 -0.44 -13.14
N ALA A 79 -8.06 -0.57 -14.40
CA ALA A 79 -8.71 0.52 -15.14
C ALA A 79 -10.07 0.88 -14.53
N GLY A 80 -10.91 -0.11 -14.22
CA GLY A 80 -12.20 0.12 -13.56
C GLY A 80 -12.07 0.67 -12.13
N LEU A 81 -11.02 0.30 -11.39
CA LEU A 81 -10.70 0.93 -10.11
C LEU A 81 -10.34 2.41 -10.30
N LEU A 82 -9.41 2.70 -11.21
CA LEU A 82 -8.92 4.05 -11.48
C LEU A 82 -10.03 4.96 -12.03
N GLN A 83 -11.03 4.43 -12.73
CA GLN A 83 -12.19 5.20 -13.18
C GLN A 83 -12.97 5.79 -12.00
N ARG A 84 -12.98 5.12 -10.84
CA ARG A 84 -13.61 5.62 -9.60
C ARG A 84 -12.69 6.55 -8.80
N MET A 85 -11.44 6.70 -9.21
CA MET A 85 -10.41 7.50 -8.54
C MET A 85 -9.71 8.41 -9.57
N PRO A 86 -10.43 9.39 -10.14
CA PRO A 86 -9.89 10.25 -11.20
C PRO A 86 -8.65 11.03 -10.76
N ASP A 87 -8.54 11.38 -9.47
CA ASP A 87 -7.41 12.13 -8.93
C ASP A 87 -6.21 11.27 -8.51
N CYS A 88 -6.31 9.94 -8.66
CA CYS A 88 -5.20 9.04 -8.33
C CYS A 88 -3.95 9.36 -9.17
N LYS A 89 -2.78 9.46 -8.52
CA LYS A 89 -1.49 9.70 -9.19
C LYS A 89 -0.48 8.59 -8.93
N ASP A 90 -0.73 7.78 -7.90
CA ASP A 90 0.22 6.81 -7.37
C ASP A 90 -0.49 5.49 -7.07
N ILE A 91 0.03 4.41 -7.64
CA ILE A 91 -0.32 3.04 -7.26
C ILE A 91 0.78 2.54 -6.34
N VAL A 92 0.43 2.20 -5.11
CA VAL A 92 1.41 1.76 -4.10
C VAL A 92 1.19 0.30 -3.78
N THR A 93 2.23 -0.52 -3.95
CA THR A 93 2.20 -1.94 -3.64
C THR A 93 3.16 -2.26 -2.50
N THR A 94 2.77 -3.14 -1.58
CA THR A 94 3.64 -3.58 -0.47
C THR A 94 4.13 -5.00 -0.70
N GLY A 95 5.43 -5.17 -0.90
CA GLY A 95 6.04 -6.46 -1.23
C GLY A 95 6.16 -6.74 -2.74
N GLU A 96 6.93 -7.76 -3.08
CA GLU A 96 7.29 -8.06 -4.48
C GLU A 96 6.10 -8.57 -5.29
N LYS A 97 5.30 -9.49 -4.72
CA LYS A 97 4.23 -10.16 -5.45
C LYS A 97 3.18 -9.18 -5.97
N ALA A 98 2.71 -8.27 -5.12
CA ALA A 98 1.75 -7.24 -5.51
C ALA A 98 2.33 -6.29 -6.57
N ALA A 99 3.60 -5.91 -6.41
CA ALA A 99 4.29 -5.07 -7.38
C ALA A 99 4.40 -5.75 -8.76
N SER A 100 4.74 -7.04 -8.80
CA SER A 100 4.83 -7.80 -10.06
C SER A 100 3.49 -7.90 -10.79
N VAL A 101 2.37 -8.00 -10.05
CA VAL A 101 1.04 -8.01 -10.66
C VAL A 101 0.74 -6.67 -11.34
N VAL A 102 0.97 -5.55 -10.65
CA VAL A 102 0.74 -4.22 -11.23
C VAL A 102 1.67 -3.98 -12.42
N ALA A 103 2.96 -4.29 -12.30
CA ALA A 103 3.93 -4.14 -13.39
C ALA A 103 3.54 -4.96 -14.64
N ALA A 104 2.98 -6.16 -14.46
CA ALA A 104 2.46 -6.96 -15.57
C ALA A 104 1.22 -6.33 -16.23
N LEU A 105 0.29 -5.79 -15.43
CA LEU A 105 -0.91 -5.10 -15.93
C LEU A 105 -0.56 -3.84 -16.71
N THR A 106 0.46 -3.10 -16.26
CA THR A 106 0.91 -1.84 -16.88
C THR A 106 2.02 -2.04 -17.90
N LYS A 107 2.44 -3.29 -18.15
CA LYS A 107 3.57 -3.64 -19.05
C LYS A 107 4.84 -2.84 -18.75
N SER A 108 5.07 -2.52 -17.48
CA SER A 108 6.21 -1.72 -17.02
C SER A 108 7.31 -2.57 -16.40
N ALA A 109 8.46 -1.96 -16.16
CA ALA A 109 9.47 -2.57 -15.31
C ALA A 109 8.94 -2.71 -13.86
N LEU A 110 9.44 -3.70 -13.13
CA LEU A 110 9.18 -3.82 -11.70
C LEU A 110 9.97 -2.74 -10.96
N PRO A 111 9.33 -1.87 -10.15
CA PRO A 111 10.07 -0.86 -9.38
C PRO A 111 11.03 -1.51 -8.37
N ALA A 112 12.13 -0.83 -8.08
CA ALA A 112 12.99 -1.17 -6.96
C ALA A 112 12.27 -0.87 -5.62
N VAL A 113 12.68 -1.53 -4.54
CA VAL A 113 12.07 -1.31 -3.21
C VAL A 113 12.33 0.14 -2.76
N GLY A 114 11.26 0.85 -2.42
CA GLY A 114 11.27 2.26 -2.03
C GLY A 114 11.30 3.25 -3.19
N GLU A 115 11.19 2.77 -4.43
CA GLU A 115 11.21 3.56 -5.66
C GLU A 115 9.89 3.40 -6.43
N PHE A 116 9.74 4.22 -7.48
CA PHE A 116 8.67 4.10 -8.45
C PHE A 116 9.19 4.02 -9.88
N VAL A 117 8.31 3.56 -10.76
CA VAL A 117 8.43 3.78 -12.21
C VAL A 117 7.19 4.50 -12.71
N GLU A 118 7.31 5.26 -13.79
CA GLU A 118 6.15 5.81 -14.50
C GLU A 118 5.47 4.68 -15.29
N VAL A 119 4.14 4.68 -15.27
CA VAL A 119 3.31 3.66 -15.90
C VAL A 119 2.14 4.29 -16.64
N ASP A 120 1.77 3.63 -17.72
CA ASP A 120 0.60 3.96 -18.51
C ASP A 120 -0.50 2.94 -18.25
N VAL A 121 -1.73 3.43 -18.04
CA VAL A 121 -2.91 2.57 -17.90
C VAL A 121 -3.93 2.95 -18.98
N ASP A 122 -4.20 1.98 -19.86
CA ASP A 122 -5.28 2.07 -20.84
C ASP A 122 -6.64 2.06 -20.12
N MET A 123 -7.43 3.11 -20.31
CA MET A 123 -8.74 3.28 -19.70
C MET A 123 -9.86 2.76 -20.61
N ALA A 124 -11.01 2.43 -20.03
CA ALA A 124 -12.15 1.88 -20.78
C ALA A 124 -12.75 2.87 -21.81
N ASP A 125 -12.53 4.17 -21.64
CA ASP A 125 -12.94 5.22 -22.58
C ASP A 125 -11.94 5.45 -23.73
N GLY A 126 -10.86 4.64 -23.78
CA GLY A 126 -9.80 4.75 -24.78
C GLY A 126 -8.74 5.79 -24.46
N SER A 127 -8.84 6.51 -23.33
CA SER A 127 -7.79 7.40 -22.84
C SER A 127 -6.66 6.61 -22.17
N VAL A 128 -5.51 7.26 -22.00
CA VAL A 128 -4.37 6.72 -21.25
C VAL A 128 -4.13 7.58 -20.03
N ARG A 129 -3.98 6.95 -18.87
CA ARG A 129 -3.57 7.62 -17.63
C ARG A 129 -2.10 7.37 -17.35
N HIS A 130 -1.37 8.46 -17.11
CA HIS A 130 0.01 8.42 -16.66
C HIS A 130 0.05 8.47 -15.13
N LEU A 131 0.61 7.43 -14.51
CA LEU A 131 0.68 7.26 -13.06
C LEU A 131 2.09 6.85 -12.65
N ARG A 132 2.33 6.80 -11.34
CA ARG A 132 3.54 6.20 -10.77
C ARG A 132 3.18 4.90 -10.06
N HIS A 133 3.92 3.85 -10.33
CA HIS A 133 3.81 2.60 -9.58
C HIS A 133 4.97 2.48 -8.59
N TRP A 134 4.65 2.54 -7.29
CA TRP A 134 5.60 2.40 -6.19
C TRP A 134 5.66 0.98 -5.66
N ARG A 135 6.86 0.50 -5.38
CA ARG A 135 7.09 -0.75 -4.63
C ARG A 135 7.63 -0.45 -3.24
N MET A 136 6.79 -0.59 -2.22
CA MET A 136 7.18 -0.39 -0.83
C MET A 136 7.59 -1.71 -0.16
N PRO A 137 8.53 -1.67 0.82
CA PRO A 137 8.85 -2.85 1.61
C PRO A 137 7.62 -3.30 2.41
N SER A 138 7.54 -4.60 2.71
CA SER A 138 6.49 -5.09 3.60
C SER A 138 6.63 -4.47 5.00
N THR A 139 5.51 -4.03 5.56
CA THR A 139 5.43 -3.51 6.94
C THR A 139 5.34 -4.61 7.99
N SER A 140 5.29 -5.88 7.58
CA SER A 140 5.41 -7.00 8.50
C SER A 140 6.75 -6.98 9.23
N ARG A 141 6.77 -7.34 10.52
CA ARG A 141 8.01 -7.53 11.29
C ARG A 141 8.85 -8.72 10.81
N ALA A 142 8.25 -9.65 10.06
CA ALA A 142 8.98 -10.75 9.44
C ALA A 142 9.89 -10.28 8.29
N TYR A 143 9.62 -9.09 7.73
CA TYR A 143 10.49 -8.50 6.72
C TYR A 143 11.73 -7.89 7.40
N PRO A 144 12.96 -8.29 7.03
CA PRO A 144 14.20 -7.96 7.75
C PRO A 144 14.66 -6.52 7.45
N MET A 145 13.84 -5.54 7.85
CA MET A 145 14.13 -4.12 7.72
C MET A 145 13.69 -3.38 8.99
N PRO A 146 14.57 -2.57 9.62
CA PRO A 146 14.21 -1.77 10.79
C PRO A 146 13.07 -0.81 10.51
N LEU A 147 12.25 -0.53 11.53
CA LEU A 147 11.11 0.40 11.45
C LEU A 147 11.52 1.77 10.89
N ALA A 148 12.62 2.34 11.38
CA ALA A 148 13.12 3.63 10.93
C ALA A 148 13.43 3.63 9.42
N LYS A 149 14.02 2.56 8.90
CA LYS A 149 14.31 2.44 7.46
C LYS A 149 13.05 2.27 6.63
N LYS A 150 12.05 1.54 7.14
CA LYS A 150 10.72 1.48 6.51
C LYS A 150 10.12 2.89 6.45
N ALA A 151 10.13 3.63 7.56
CA ALA A 151 9.61 5.00 7.61
C ALA A 151 10.32 5.95 6.65
N GLU A 152 11.64 5.87 6.52
CA GLU A 152 12.42 6.64 5.54
C GLU A 152 12.00 6.33 4.09
N LEU A 153 11.78 5.06 3.74
CA LEU A 153 11.33 4.72 2.39
C LEU A 153 9.90 5.20 2.14
N TYR A 154 9.00 4.98 3.09
CA TYR A 154 7.60 5.42 2.98
C TYR A 154 7.45 6.95 2.99
N SER A 155 8.32 7.70 3.66
CA SER A 155 8.23 9.17 3.66
C SER A 155 8.41 9.75 2.26
N ARG A 156 9.23 9.12 1.40
CA ARG A 156 9.46 9.55 0.00
C ARG A 156 8.19 9.56 -0.84
N LEU A 157 7.24 8.66 -0.56
CA LEU A 157 5.92 8.66 -1.19
C LEU A 157 5.16 9.96 -0.89
N PHE A 158 5.29 10.48 0.33
CA PHE A 158 4.52 11.63 0.83
C PHE A 158 5.27 12.96 0.73
N SER A 159 6.59 12.97 0.48
CA SER A 159 7.42 14.18 0.40
C SER A 159 7.02 15.19 -0.68
N ARG A 160 6.21 14.82 -1.67
CA ARG A 160 5.78 15.72 -2.78
C ARG A 160 4.31 16.12 -2.74
N ASN A 161 3.51 15.54 -1.85
CA ASN A 161 2.10 15.93 -1.66
C ASN A 161 1.96 17.09 -0.66
N GLN A 162 3.07 17.69 -0.22
CA GLN A 162 3.11 18.86 0.67
C GLN A 162 3.30 20.19 -0.08
N ALA A 163 2.91 20.27 -1.36
CA ALA A 163 2.95 21.49 -2.16
C ALA A 163 1.57 22.16 -2.22
#